data_AF-A0A8C8SSU4-F1
#
_entry.id   AF-A0A8C8SSU4-F1
#
_cell.length_a   1.000
_cell.length_b   1.000
_cell.length_c   1.000
_cell.angle_alpha   90.00
_cell.angle_beta   90.00
_cell.angle_gamma   90.00
#
_symmetry.space_group_name_H-M   'P 1'
#
loop_
_entity.id
_entity.type
_entity.pdbx_description
1 polymer ?
#
loop_
_entity_poly.entity_id
_entity_poly.type
_entity_poly.pdbx_seq_one_letter_code
_entity_poly.pdbx_strand_id
1 'polypeptide(L)'
;MWALLPILLVVWGTVGFWLVSLFSFPSTCGSDPPQSCIFGQVLNLGAFLVVWISYLRFQQVRNWGCPCALNTAGLVLGLLCALGASVVANFQQSNQLETHLFGVFLAFVVGVIYFWVQAALSTRVKPRGVGCWVGPARFCLSAPLPLDSASVCTLHGLGLKSEAAICEWTLTLTLFLLFGLFAEDFRYIESCSIRLRSRAPSPALELGAASTQTLAS
;
A
#
# COMPACT_ATOMS: atom_id res chain seq x y z
N MET A 1 -2.45 -15.74 -0.55
CA MET A 1 -3.54 -14.83 -0.94
C MET A 1 -3.25 -13.38 -0.54
N TRP A 2 -3.12 -13.03 0.74
CA TRP A 2 -2.98 -11.63 1.17
C TRP A 2 -1.70 -10.92 0.69
N ALA A 3 -0.59 -11.66 0.57
CA ALA A 3 0.68 -11.15 0.01
C ALA A 3 0.60 -10.79 -1.49
N LEU A 4 -0.46 -11.21 -2.19
CA LEU A 4 -0.66 -10.86 -3.60
C LEU A 4 -1.10 -9.40 -3.76
N LEU A 5 -1.73 -8.78 -2.76
CA LEU A 5 -2.23 -7.40 -2.90
C LEU A 5 -1.08 -6.39 -3.06
N PRO A 6 -0.03 -6.40 -2.21
CA PRO A 6 1.13 -5.52 -2.42
C PRO A 6 1.90 -5.84 -3.71
N ILE A 7 2.02 -7.11 -4.09
CA ILE A 7 2.67 -7.51 -5.34
C ILE A 7 1.89 -6.97 -6.55
N LEU A 8 0.56 -7.14 -6.53
CA LEU A 8 -0.32 -6.62 -7.57
C LEU A 8 -0.20 -5.10 -7.67
N LEU A 9 -0.13 -4.39 -6.54
CA LEU A 9 0.05 -2.93 -6.53
C LEU A 9 1.37 -2.52 -7.20
N VAL A 10 2.49 -3.18 -6.86
CA VAL A 10 3.80 -2.89 -7.47
C VAL A 10 3.79 -3.18 -8.96
N VAL A 11 3.32 -4.37 -9.37
CA VAL A 11 3.28 -4.77 -10.78
C VAL A 11 2.35 -3.84 -11.57
N TRP A 12 1.15 -3.60 -11.06
CA TRP A 12 0.17 -2.74 -11.72
C TRP A 12 0.63 -1.29 -11.81
N GLY A 13 1.19 -0.74 -10.74
CA GLY A 13 1.71 0.63 -10.71
C GLY A 13 2.91 0.82 -11.66
N THR A 14 3.84 -0.13 -11.69
CA THR A 14 5.01 -0.07 -12.58
C THR A 14 4.63 -0.29 -14.04
N VAL A 15 3.79 -1.28 -14.36
CA VAL A 15 3.29 -1.48 -15.73
C VAL A 15 2.47 -0.29 -16.18
N GLY A 16 1.59 0.24 -15.33
CA GLY A 16 0.83 1.44 -15.59
C GLY A 16 1.71 2.65 -15.92
N PHE A 17 2.78 2.87 -15.16
CA PHE A 17 3.76 3.91 -15.44
C PHE A 17 4.36 3.80 -16.84
N TRP A 18 4.86 2.61 -17.20
CA TRP A 18 5.45 2.39 -18.53
C TRP A 18 4.42 2.55 -19.64
N LEU A 19 3.20 2.06 -19.45
CA LEU A 19 2.12 2.17 -20.42
C LEU A 19 1.76 3.63 -20.70
N VAL A 20 1.66 4.49 -19.68
CA VAL A 20 1.34 5.90 -19.92
C VAL A 20 2.53 6.63 -20.54
N SER A 21 3.76 6.28 -20.17
CA SER A 21 4.98 6.86 -20.73
C SER A 21 5.19 6.55 -22.21
N LEU A 22 4.53 5.52 -22.77
CA LEU A 22 4.54 5.26 -24.22
C LEU A 22 3.81 6.33 -25.03
N PHE A 23 2.84 7.01 -24.41
CA PHE A 23 1.99 8.00 -25.09
C PHE A 23 2.48 9.44 -24.90
N SER A 24 3.24 9.73 -23.84
CA SER A 24 3.75 11.08 -23.60
C SER A 24 4.95 11.11 -22.63
N PHE A 25 5.70 12.21 -22.64
CA PHE A 25 6.77 12.43 -21.67
C PHE A 25 6.17 12.54 -20.25
N PRO A 26 6.84 12.04 -19.19
CA PRO A 26 6.27 11.95 -17.84
C PRO A 26 5.72 13.26 -17.26
N SER A 27 6.19 14.41 -17.77
CA SER A 27 5.76 15.76 -17.36
C SER A 27 4.38 16.20 -17.87
N THR A 28 3.76 15.47 -18.80
CA THR A 28 2.40 15.76 -19.33
C THR A 28 1.43 14.58 -19.17
N CYS A 29 1.89 13.57 -18.45
CA CYS A 29 1.19 12.32 -18.21
C CYS A 29 -0.17 12.61 -17.54
N GLY A 30 -1.25 12.20 -18.20
CA GLY A 30 -2.60 12.26 -17.65
C GLY A 30 -3.40 13.56 -17.88
N SER A 31 -2.90 14.49 -18.68
CA SER A 31 -3.63 15.74 -18.99
C SER A 31 -4.75 15.58 -20.02
N ASP A 32 -4.64 14.61 -20.95
CA ASP A 32 -5.58 14.47 -22.07
C ASP A 32 -5.91 12.99 -22.36
N PRO A 33 -7.08 12.65 -22.94
CA PRO A 33 -7.33 11.30 -23.43
C PRO A 33 -6.41 10.92 -24.62
N PRO A 34 -6.02 9.64 -24.79
CA PRO A 34 -6.38 8.47 -23.98
C PRO A 34 -5.51 8.25 -22.73
N GLN A 35 -4.39 8.97 -22.61
CA GLN A 35 -3.41 8.78 -21.52
C GLN A 35 -4.02 9.02 -20.13
N SER A 36 -4.90 10.02 -19.97
CA SER A 36 -5.57 10.32 -18.70
C SER A 36 -6.52 9.22 -18.25
N CYS A 37 -7.18 8.55 -19.19
CA CYS A 37 -8.05 7.41 -18.87
C CYS A 37 -7.24 6.23 -18.34
N ILE A 38 -6.10 5.92 -18.99
CA ILE A 38 -5.20 4.83 -18.55
C ILE A 38 -4.61 5.17 -17.17
N PHE A 39 -4.11 6.39 -16.99
CA PHE A 39 -3.58 6.87 -15.72
C PHE A 39 -4.62 6.79 -14.60
N GLY A 40 -5.86 7.22 -14.87
CA GLY A 40 -6.97 7.16 -13.93
C GLY A 40 -7.32 5.71 -13.53
N GLN A 41 -7.32 4.76 -14.47
CA GLN A 41 -7.53 3.35 -14.16
C GLN A 41 -6.39 2.79 -13.29
N VAL A 42 -5.15 3.16 -13.61
CA VAL A 42 -3.97 2.73 -12.85
C VAL A 42 -4.06 3.19 -11.40
N LEU A 43 -4.28 4.49 -11.19
CA LEU A 43 -4.32 5.07 -9.85
C LEU A 43 -5.55 4.68 -9.05
N ASN A 44 -6.74 4.54 -9.66
CA ASN A 44 -7.93 4.12 -8.92
C ASN A 44 -7.83 2.67 -8.43
N LEU A 45 -7.30 1.75 -9.25
CA LEU A 45 -7.03 0.39 -8.78
C LEU A 45 -5.93 0.39 -7.70
N GLY A 46 -4.89 1.21 -7.88
CA GLY A 46 -3.85 1.40 -6.87
C GLY A 46 -4.42 1.88 -5.53
N ALA A 47 -5.29 2.88 -5.54
CA ALA A 47 -5.96 3.41 -4.35
C ALA A 47 -6.77 2.32 -3.63
N PHE A 48 -7.53 1.51 -4.37
CA PHE A 48 -8.26 0.38 -3.79
C PHE A 48 -7.33 -0.64 -3.11
N LEU A 49 -6.20 -0.97 -3.74
CA LEU A 49 -5.20 -1.87 -3.15
C LEU A 49 -4.56 -1.27 -1.91
N VAL A 50 -4.23 0.03 -1.91
CA VAL A 50 -3.67 0.74 -0.74
C VAL A 50 -4.64 0.72 0.45
N VAL A 51 -5.95 0.88 0.23
CA VAL A 51 -6.97 0.74 1.28
C VAL A 51 -6.88 -0.64 1.94
N TRP A 52 -6.89 -1.71 1.13
CA TRP A 52 -6.82 -3.08 1.64
C TRP A 52 -5.51 -3.38 2.35
N ILE A 53 -4.37 -2.96 1.79
CA ILE A 53 -3.06 -3.15 2.40
C ILE A 53 -2.98 -2.44 3.75
N SER A 54 -3.46 -1.19 3.82
CA SER A 54 -3.47 -0.40 5.06
C SER A 54 -4.38 -1.02 6.12
N TYR A 55 -5.54 -1.52 5.73
CA TYR A 55 -6.46 -2.23 6.62
C TYR A 55 -5.85 -3.53 7.16
N LEU A 56 -5.26 -4.35 6.28
CA LEU A 56 -4.61 -5.60 6.69
C LEU A 56 -3.43 -5.35 7.61
N ARG A 57 -2.63 -4.32 7.35
CA ARG A 57 -1.52 -3.92 8.22
C ARG A 57 -2.01 -3.49 9.59
N PHE A 58 -3.08 -2.69 9.65
CA PHE A 58 -3.70 -2.31 10.91
C PHE A 58 -4.15 -3.53 11.73
N GLN A 59 -4.84 -4.47 11.09
CA GLN A 59 -5.31 -5.70 11.75
C GLN A 59 -4.15 -6.60 12.19
N GLN A 60 -3.09 -6.70 11.38
CA GLN A 60 -1.88 -7.45 11.73
C GLN A 60 -1.24 -6.91 13.01
N VAL A 61 -1.02 -5.60 13.09
CA VAL A 61 -0.43 -4.95 14.28
C VAL A 61 -1.33 -5.09 15.51
N ARG A 62 -2.65 -4.98 15.32
CA ARG A 62 -3.64 -5.22 16.39
C ARG A 62 -3.55 -6.66 16.92
N ASN A 63 -3.46 -7.65 16.04
CA ASN A 63 -3.36 -9.07 16.40
C ASN A 63 -2.04 -9.42 17.10
N TRP A 64 -0.98 -8.65 16.87
CA TRP A 64 0.27 -8.77 17.60
C TRP A 64 0.23 -8.21 19.03
N GLY A 65 -0.92 -7.70 19.48
CA GLY A 65 -1.11 -7.22 20.85
C GLY A 65 -0.62 -5.78 21.07
N CYS A 66 -0.47 -4.99 19.99
CA CYS A 66 -0.09 -3.58 20.08
C CYS A 66 -1.21 -2.64 19.59
N PRO A 67 -2.38 -2.58 20.27
CA PRO A 67 -3.39 -1.57 19.98
C PRO A 67 -2.91 -0.21 20.51
N CYS A 68 -2.16 0.52 19.70
CA CYS A 68 -1.70 1.87 20.04
C CYS A 68 -2.32 2.90 19.09
N ALA A 69 -2.44 4.15 19.56
CA ALA A 69 -2.91 5.27 18.75
C ALA A 69 -2.12 5.42 17.43
N LEU A 70 -0.84 5.05 17.45
CA LEU A 70 0.04 5.06 16.27
C LEU A 70 -0.43 4.08 15.18
N ASN A 71 -0.99 2.91 15.54
CA ASN A 71 -1.55 1.97 14.57
C ASN A 71 -2.82 2.53 13.91
N THR A 72 -3.72 3.13 14.71
CA THR A 72 -4.93 3.80 14.19
C THR A 72 -4.58 4.99 13.31
N ALA A 73 -3.59 5.80 13.71
CA ALA A 73 -3.07 6.88 12.89
C ALA A 73 -2.54 6.34 11.55
N GLY A 74 -1.79 5.23 11.57
CA GLY A 74 -1.34 4.55 10.36
C GLY A 74 -2.49 4.15 9.43
N LEU A 75 -3.59 3.61 9.96
CA LEU A 75 -4.77 3.30 9.15
C LEU A 75 -5.35 4.56 8.50
N VAL A 76 -5.60 5.62 9.28
CA VAL A 76 -6.19 6.87 8.79
C VAL A 76 -5.31 7.50 7.72
N LEU A 77 -4.00 7.57 7.94
CA LEU A 77 -3.04 8.11 6.97
C LEU A 77 -3.02 7.29 5.67
N GLY A 78 -3.10 5.96 5.77
CA GLY A 78 -3.17 5.08 4.60
C GLY A 78 -4.44 5.28 3.78
N LEU A 79 -5.59 5.48 4.45
CA LEU A 79 -6.87 5.79 3.78
C LEU A 79 -6.84 7.18 3.12
N LEU A 80 -6.26 8.18 3.77
CA LEU A 80 -6.08 9.52 3.19
C LEU A 80 -5.13 9.50 2.00
N CYS A 81 -4.06 8.71 2.04
CA CYS A 81 -3.16 8.50 0.90
C CYS A 81 -3.88 7.86 -0.29
N ALA A 82 -4.69 6.82 -0.04
CA ALA A 82 -5.53 6.22 -1.09
C ALA A 82 -6.56 7.20 -1.67
N LEU A 83 -7.20 8.01 -0.82
CA LEU A 83 -8.10 9.07 -1.26
C LEU A 83 -7.36 10.07 -2.16
N GLY A 84 -6.16 10.50 -1.77
CA GLY A 84 -5.30 11.37 -2.59
C GLY A 84 -5.04 10.79 -3.97
N ALA A 85 -4.63 9.51 -4.03
CA ALA A 85 -4.41 8.82 -5.30
C ALA A 85 -5.68 8.77 -6.18
N SER A 86 -6.85 8.53 -5.59
CA SER A 86 -8.13 8.56 -6.33
C SER A 86 -8.50 9.96 -6.80
N VAL A 87 -8.23 11.01 -6.02
CA VAL A 87 -8.44 12.40 -6.45
C VAL A 87 -7.54 12.72 -7.65
N VAL A 88 -6.24 12.44 -7.57
CA VAL A 88 -5.27 12.63 -8.67
C VAL A 88 -5.69 11.87 -9.93
N ALA A 89 -6.24 10.66 -9.77
CA ALA A 89 -6.70 9.81 -10.85
C ALA A 89 -7.84 10.40 -11.69
N ASN A 90 -8.71 11.21 -11.07
CA ASN A 90 -9.96 11.66 -11.67
C ASN A 90 -9.98 13.17 -11.96
N PHE A 91 -9.19 13.97 -11.24
CA PHE A 91 -9.09 15.41 -11.45
C PHE A 91 -7.76 15.73 -12.13
N GLN A 92 -7.82 16.03 -13.43
CA GLN A 92 -6.65 16.32 -14.24
C GLN A 92 -6.07 17.70 -13.90
N GLN A 93 -4.74 17.82 -13.89
CA GLN A 93 -4.04 19.07 -13.63
C GLN A 93 -4.46 20.22 -14.57
N SER A 94 -4.73 19.90 -15.85
CA SER A 94 -5.14 20.84 -16.89
C SER A 94 -6.57 21.38 -16.70
N ASN A 95 -7.45 20.61 -16.06
CA ASN A 95 -8.89 20.91 -16.02
C ASN A 95 -9.37 21.35 -14.63
N GLN A 96 -8.79 20.81 -13.56
CA GLN A 96 -9.09 21.17 -12.16
C GLN A 96 -7.81 21.13 -11.30
N LEU A 97 -6.99 22.17 -11.47
CA LEU A 97 -5.69 22.27 -10.81
C LEU A 97 -5.76 22.21 -9.28
N GLU A 98 -6.64 23.01 -8.67
CA GLU A 98 -6.75 23.08 -7.20
C GLU A 98 -7.07 21.72 -6.56
N THR A 99 -8.05 21.01 -7.13
CA THR A 99 -8.42 19.67 -6.66
C THR A 99 -7.33 18.65 -6.93
N HIS A 100 -6.67 18.73 -8.08
CA HIS A 100 -5.53 17.88 -8.41
C HIS A 100 -4.40 18.05 -7.38
N LEU A 101 -4.00 19.29 -7.09
CA LEU A 101 -2.95 19.62 -6.12
C LEU A 101 -3.31 19.16 -4.70
N PHE A 102 -4.57 19.27 -4.30
CA PHE A 102 -5.04 18.69 -3.04
C PHE A 102 -4.88 17.17 -3.01
N GLY A 103 -5.21 16.49 -4.11
CA GLY A 103 -4.96 15.06 -4.28
C GLY A 103 -3.47 14.70 -4.19
N VAL A 104 -2.60 15.47 -4.86
CA VAL A 104 -1.13 15.28 -4.83
C VAL A 104 -0.60 15.42 -3.41
N PHE A 105 -1.04 16.45 -2.68
CA PHE A 105 -0.69 16.64 -1.27
C PHE A 105 -1.08 15.41 -0.42
N LEU A 106 -2.32 14.92 -0.57
CA LEU A 106 -2.78 13.74 0.13
C LEU A 106 -2.02 12.47 -0.28
N ALA A 107 -1.71 12.28 -1.56
CA ALA A 107 -1.03 11.08 -2.03
C ALA A 107 0.43 11.03 -1.54
N PHE A 108 1.16 12.14 -1.68
CA PHE A 108 2.59 12.20 -1.41
C PHE A 108 2.92 12.57 0.02
N VAL A 109 2.51 13.75 0.50
CA VAL A 109 2.90 14.22 1.84
C VAL A 109 2.31 13.31 2.92
N VAL A 110 1.03 12.97 2.84
CA VAL A 110 0.42 12.05 3.81
C VAL A 110 0.96 10.62 3.64
N GLY A 111 1.28 10.20 2.41
CA GLY A 111 1.97 8.93 2.14
C GLY A 111 3.36 8.82 2.78
N VAL A 112 4.14 9.90 2.75
CA VAL A 112 5.44 9.99 3.45
C VAL A 112 5.23 9.81 4.95
N ILE A 113 4.29 10.55 5.55
CA ILE A 113 3.98 10.45 6.99
C ILE A 113 3.52 9.02 7.33
N TYR A 114 2.68 8.40 6.50
CA TYR A 114 2.26 7.01 6.64
C TYR A 114 3.46 6.07 6.75
N PHE A 115 4.44 6.17 5.85
CA PHE A 115 5.59 5.26 5.86
C PHE A 115 6.54 5.49 7.03
N TRP A 116 6.69 6.73 7.51
CA TRP A 116 7.39 6.99 8.77
C TRP A 116 6.69 6.37 9.96
N VAL A 117 5.35 6.43 10.01
CA VAL A 117 4.55 5.73 11.03
C VAL A 117 4.75 4.21 10.93
N GLN A 118 4.76 3.63 9.72
CA GLN A 118 4.99 2.20 9.52
C GLN A 118 6.42 1.77 9.88
N ALA A 119 7.43 2.61 9.61
CA ALA A 119 8.80 2.40 10.05
C ALA A 119 8.90 2.40 11.59
N ALA A 120 8.27 3.37 12.26
CA ALA A 120 8.20 3.42 13.72
C ALA A 120 7.45 2.21 14.33
N LEU A 121 6.36 1.76 13.71
CA LEU A 121 5.66 0.55 14.14
C LEU A 121 6.53 -0.70 13.97
N SER A 122 7.40 -0.73 12.95
CA SER A 122 8.32 -1.85 12.70
C SER A 122 9.40 -2.00 13.77
N THR A 123 9.76 -0.92 14.46
CA THR A 123 10.71 -0.98 15.59
C THR A 123 10.01 -1.33 16.91
N ARG A 124 8.72 -1.00 17.06
CA ARG A 124 7.95 -1.24 18.28
C ARG A 124 7.33 -2.63 18.36
N VAL A 125 7.00 -3.23 17.22
CA VAL A 125 6.32 -4.53 17.18
C VAL A 125 7.29 -5.59 16.67
N LYS A 126 7.57 -6.60 17.51
CA LYS A 126 8.38 -7.75 17.10
C LYS A 126 7.63 -8.50 15.99
N PRO A 127 8.15 -8.52 14.76
CA PRO A 127 7.50 -9.22 13.67
C PRO A 127 7.52 -10.72 13.96
N ARG A 128 6.34 -11.36 14.02
CA ARG A 128 6.27 -12.82 14.12
C ARG A 128 6.32 -13.42 12.73
N GLY A 129 7.44 -14.05 12.39
CA GLY A 129 7.64 -14.72 11.11
C GLY A 129 8.12 -13.81 9.97
N VAL A 130 8.16 -12.49 10.12
CA VAL A 130 8.71 -11.60 9.07
C VAL A 130 10.23 -11.57 9.15
N GLY A 131 10.91 -11.48 8.00
CA GLY A 131 12.37 -11.37 7.96
C GLY A 131 12.87 -10.16 8.75
N CYS A 132 13.95 -10.34 9.52
CA CYS A 132 14.55 -9.27 10.33
C CYS A 132 15.03 -8.07 9.47
N TRP A 133 15.29 -8.31 8.18
CA TRP A 133 15.71 -7.30 7.21
C TRP A 133 14.60 -6.33 6.79
N VAL A 134 13.32 -6.69 6.95
CA VAL A 134 12.18 -5.91 6.45
C VAL A 134 12.05 -4.57 7.18
N GLY A 135 12.26 -4.55 8.50
CA GLY A 135 12.23 -3.33 9.30
C GLY A 135 13.30 -2.32 8.86
N PRO A 136 14.59 -2.71 8.84
CA PRO A 136 15.67 -1.88 8.30
C PRO A 136 15.45 -1.43 6.86
N ALA A 137 15.03 -2.33 5.97
CA ALA A 137 14.74 -1.98 4.58
C ALA A 137 13.65 -0.90 4.47
N ARG A 138 12.55 -1.04 5.23
CA ARG A 138 11.49 -0.02 5.28
C ARG A 138 12.02 1.31 5.76
N PHE A 139 12.82 1.33 6.81
CA PHE A 139 13.40 2.56 7.35
C PHE A 139 14.33 3.23 6.33
N CYS A 140 15.26 2.48 5.72
CA CYS A 140 16.19 3.00 4.71
C CYS A 140 15.46 3.58 3.49
N LEU A 141 14.40 2.91 3.01
CA LEU A 141 13.59 3.39 1.88
C LEU A 141 12.71 4.59 2.25
N SER A 142 12.27 4.69 3.52
CA SER A 142 11.42 5.82 3.98
C SER A 142 12.22 7.08 4.29
N ALA A 143 13.49 6.94 4.68
CA ALA A 143 14.36 8.04 5.08
C ALA A 143 14.52 9.16 4.02
N PRO A 144 14.72 8.89 2.72
CA PRO A 144 14.88 9.94 1.71
C PRO A 144 13.56 10.61 1.29
N LEU A 145 12.40 10.00 1.58
CA LEU A 145 11.10 10.47 1.06
C LEU A 145 10.77 11.94 1.41
N PRO A 146 11.04 12.47 2.62
CA PRO A 146 10.73 13.87 2.94
C PRO A 146 11.55 14.84 2.09
N LEU A 147 12.81 14.50 1.81
CA LEU A 147 13.69 15.32 0.98
C LEU A 147 13.21 15.30 -0.47
N ASP A 148 12.85 14.13 -0.99
CA ASP A 148 12.33 13.98 -2.34
C ASP A 148 10.96 14.66 -2.52
N SER A 149 10.07 14.56 -1.51
CA SER A 149 8.82 15.33 -1.52
C SER A 149 9.04 16.85 -1.48
N ALA A 150 10.08 17.33 -0.79
CA ALA A 150 10.43 18.75 -0.75
C ALA A 150 11.09 19.24 -2.06
N SER A 151 11.87 18.37 -2.73
CA SER A 151 12.50 18.69 -4.02
C SER A 151 11.43 18.92 -5.09
N VAL A 152 10.38 18.09 -5.13
CA VAL A 152 9.22 18.28 -6.03
C VAL A 152 8.62 19.68 -5.88
N CYS A 153 8.25 20.07 -4.65
CA CYS A 153 7.66 21.38 -4.38
C CYS A 153 8.59 22.53 -4.81
N THR A 154 9.89 22.39 -4.53
CA THR A 154 10.89 23.42 -4.85
C THR A 154 11.08 23.55 -6.35
N LEU A 155 11.24 22.44 -7.08
CA LEU A 155 11.45 22.41 -8.52
C LEU A 155 10.22 22.93 -9.28
N HIS A 156 9.01 22.60 -8.81
CA HIS A 156 7.77 23.15 -9.35
C HIS A 156 7.69 24.67 -9.15
N GLY A 157 8.07 25.17 -7.96
CA GLY A 157 8.15 26.61 -7.66
C GLY A 157 9.19 27.36 -8.51
N LEU A 158 10.28 26.69 -8.91
CA LEU A 158 11.31 27.23 -9.80
C LEU A 158 10.96 27.10 -11.30
N GLY A 159 9.82 26.50 -11.65
CA GLY A 159 9.40 26.29 -13.04
C GLY A 159 10.18 25.18 -13.78
N LEU A 160 10.98 24.38 -13.07
CA LEU A 160 11.78 23.27 -13.63
C LEU A 160 10.94 22.01 -13.77
N LYS A 161 9.96 22.04 -14.70
CA LYS A 161 8.92 21.02 -14.85
C LYS A 161 9.46 19.60 -15.10
N SER A 162 10.51 19.45 -15.92
CA SER A 162 11.08 18.14 -16.21
C SER A 162 11.77 17.52 -14.99
N GLU A 163 12.52 18.31 -14.25
CA GLU A 163 13.20 17.86 -13.02
C GLU A 163 12.18 17.52 -11.92
N ALA A 164 11.15 18.35 -11.76
CA ALA A 164 10.05 18.10 -10.83
C ALA A 164 9.34 16.77 -11.15
N ALA A 165 9.05 16.52 -12.43
CA ALA A 165 8.43 15.27 -12.86
C ALA A 165 9.32 14.05 -12.51
N ILE A 166 10.63 14.12 -12.75
CA ILE A 166 11.55 13.01 -12.39
C ILE A 166 11.48 12.71 -10.89
N CYS A 167 11.47 13.73 -10.04
CA CYS A 167 11.32 13.56 -8.59
C CYS A 167 9.94 12.99 -8.22
N GLU A 168 8.84 13.47 -8.82
CA GLU A 168 7.49 12.94 -8.58
C GLU A 168 7.38 11.44 -8.90
N TRP A 169 7.96 11.02 -10.02
CA TRP A 169 7.95 9.62 -10.44
C TRP A 169 8.88 8.77 -9.57
N THR A 170 10.04 9.30 -9.17
CA THR A 170 10.94 8.63 -8.23
C THR A 170 10.26 8.40 -6.88
N LEU A 171 9.58 9.42 -6.36
CA LEU A 171 8.80 9.35 -5.13
C LEU A 171 7.70 8.29 -5.26
N THR A 172 6.94 8.31 -6.37
CA THR A 172 5.86 7.36 -6.64
C THR A 172 6.35 5.92 -6.68
N LEU A 173 7.42 5.64 -7.42
CA LEU A 173 8.00 4.30 -7.50
C LEU A 173 8.52 3.84 -6.14
N THR A 174 9.11 4.73 -5.35
CA THR A 174 9.58 4.42 -3.99
C THR A 174 8.40 4.09 -3.06
N LEU A 175 7.29 4.84 -3.15
CA LEU A 175 6.06 4.55 -2.40
C LEU A 175 5.48 3.18 -2.80
N PHE A 176 5.44 2.84 -4.10
CA PHE A 176 5.00 1.52 -4.54
C PHE A 176 5.89 0.41 -3.98
N LEU A 177 7.22 0.56 -4.02
CA LEU A 177 8.15 -0.41 -3.44
C LEU A 177 7.94 -0.58 -1.93
N LEU A 178 7.73 0.53 -1.20
CA LEU A 178 7.45 0.51 0.23
C LEU A 178 6.12 -0.17 0.56
N PHE A 179 5.07 0.03 -0.25
CA PHE A 179 3.84 -0.75 -0.12
C PHE A 179 4.09 -2.22 -0.46
N GLY A 180 4.84 -2.50 -1.52
CA GLY A 180 5.24 -3.85 -1.95
C GLY A 180 5.94 -4.65 -0.85
N LEU A 181 6.72 -3.97 0.01
CA LEU A 181 7.39 -4.59 1.14
C LEU A 181 6.42 -5.21 2.16
N PHE A 182 5.15 -4.78 2.20
CA PHE A 182 4.11 -5.47 3.00
C PHE A 182 3.78 -6.87 2.49
N ALA A 183 4.19 -7.26 1.28
CA ALA A 183 4.06 -8.64 0.82
C ALA A 183 4.73 -9.60 1.82
N GLU A 184 5.95 -9.27 2.27
CA GLU A 184 6.70 -10.06 3.24
C GLU A 184 6.02 -10.09 4.62
N ASP A 185 5.41 -8.98 5.05
CA ASP A 185 4.60 -8.96 6.27
C ASP A 185 3.39 -9.90 6.16
N PHE A 186 2.75 -9.97 4.99
CA PHE A 186 1.49 -10.70 4.81
C PHE A 186 1.68 -12.18 4.46
N ARG A 187 2.87 -12.60 4.01
CA ARG A 187 3.19 -14.02 3.70
C ARG A 187 2.88 -14.97 4.85
N TYR A 188 3.06 -14.52 6.09
CA TYR A 188 2.92 -15.38 7.27
C TYR A 188 1.52 -15.39 7.88
N ILE A 189 0.66 -14.42 7.54
CA ILE A 189 -0.76 -14.44 7.91
C ILE A 189 -1.42 -15.70 7.31
N GLU A 190 -1.04 -16.05 6.07
CA GLU A 190 -1.52 -17.22 5.36
C GLU A 190 -1.02 -18.55 5.94
N SER A 191 0.25 -18.61 6.36
CA SER A 191 0.79 -19.81 7.00
C SER A 191 0.11 -20.14 8.33
N CYS A 192 -0.31 -19.11 9.08
CA CYS A 192 -0.99 -19.29 10.36
C CYS A 192 -2.45 -19.74 10.18
N SER A 193 -3.18 -19.17 9.20
CA SER A 193 -4.56 -19.58 8.92
C SER A 193 -4.65 -21.02 8.40
N ILE A 194 -3.72 -21.45 7.54
CA ILE A 194 -3.65 -22.83 7.05
C ILE A 194 -3.37 -23.82 8.19
N ARG A 195 -2.42 -23.50 9.09
CA ARG A 195 -2.11 -24.37 10.24
C ARG A 195 -3.26 -24.48 11.25
N LEU A 196 -3.96 -23.38 11.53
CA LEU A 196 -5.15 -23.42 12.40
C LEU A 196 -6.28 -24.23 11.76
N ARG A 197 -6.49 -24.10 10.44
CA ARG A 197 -7.49 -24.89 9.72
C ARG A 197 -7.15 -26.38 9.67
N SER A 198 -5.88 -26.73 9.56
CA SER A 198 -5.40 -28.12 9.60
C SER A 198 -5.49 -28.76 10.99
N ARG A 199 -5.49 -27.96 12.06
CA ARG A 199 -5.51 -28.44 13.45
C ARG A 199 -6.92 -28.50 14.06
N ALA A 200 -7.90 -27.88 13.42
CA ALA A 200 -9.31 -28.08 13.76
C ALA A 200 -9.73 -29.50 13.30
N PRO A 201 -10.23 -30.37 14.19
CA PRO A 201 -10.80 -31.65 13.77
C PRO A 201 -11.96 -31.39 12.82
N SER A 202 -12.04 -32.15 11.71
CA SER A 202 -13.24 -32.13 10.88
C SER A 202 -14.44 -32.57 11.74
N PRO A 203 -15.54 -31.81 11.83
CA PRO A 203 -16.71 -32.17 12.64
C PRO A 203 -17.45 -33.44 12.15
N ALA A 204 -16.99 -34.05 11.06
CA ALA A 204 -17.70 -35.13 10.37
C ALA A 204 -17.32 -36.55 10.83
N LEU A 205 -16.48 -36.72 11.86
CA LEU A 205 -15.98 -38.04 12.26
C LEU A 205 -16.24 -38.45 13.71
N GLU A 206 -17.04 -37.69 14.48
CA GLU A 206 -17.46 -38.11 15.83
C GLU A 206 -18.93 -38.58 15.91
N LEU A 207 -19.75 -38.32 14.89
CA LEU A 207 -21.16 -38.75 14.89
C LEU A 207 -21.38 -40.22 14.48
N GLY A 208 -20.33 -40.93 14.07
CA GLY A 208 -20.38 -42.36 13.70
C GLY A 208 -19.91 -43.33 14.79
N ALA A 209 -19.18 -42.85 15.79
CA ALA A 209 -18.62 -43.69 16.85
C ALA A 209 -19.50 -43.76 18.11
N ALA A 210 -20.40 -42.79 18.31
CA ALA A 210 -21.30 -42.76 19.46
C ALA A 210 -22.56 -43.64 19.30
N SER A 211 -22.87 -44.13 18.09
CA SER A 211 -24.09 -44.90 17.82
C SER A 211 -23.97 -46.41 18.07
N THR A 212 -22.77 -46.95 18.29
CA THR A 212 -22.55 -48.41 18.37
C THR A 212 -22.40 -48.96 19.78
N GLN A 213 -22.42 -48.12 20.83
CA GLN A 213 -22.23 -48.57 22.21
C GLN A 213 -23.51 -48.78 23.03
N THR A 214 -24.70 -48.52 22.50
CA THR A 214 -25.98 -48.61 23.25
C THR A 214 -26.85 -49.84 22.95
N LEU A 215 -26.36 -50.85 22.22
CA LEU A 215 -27.15 -52.04 21.84
C LEU A 215 -26.62 -53.38 22.38
N ALA A 216 -25.74 -53.37 23.37
CA ALA A 216 -25.28 -54.59 24.04
C ALA A 216 -25.36 -54.44 25.57
N SER A 217 -26.56 -54.60 26.10
CA SER A 217 -26.84 -54.89 27.52
C SER A 217 -28.16 -55.63 27.63
#